data_AF-A0A4D4KEC0-F1
#
_entry.id   AF-A0A4D4KEC0-F1
#
_cell.length_a   1.000
_cell.length_b   1.000
_cell.length_c   1.000
_cell.angle_alpha   90.00
_cell.angle_beta   90.00
_cell.angle_gamma   90.00
#
_symmetry.space_group_name_H-M   'P 1'
#
loop_
_entity.id
_entity.type
_entity.pdbx_description
1 polymer ?
#
loop_
_entity_poly.entity_id
_entity_poly.type
_entity_poly.pdbx_seq_one_letter_code
_entity_poly.pdbx_strand_id
1 'polypeptide(L)'
;MKARRDLGSDAGQAFPIYITAVAGLLFLALALFAVGQAGATRNGGQTAADAAALAAAQDYRDQLRKGFLEAIANGSVWDDLLNGRGIGTGDACERAQWFAQQNGADLTGLGCVPGYLPTSFTVTVRTQKPVGKTVIPGTETKHATATAKAVVTPRCTAEPPAPPTKGPDDGQGGGGDGGKGDGDDGKDDGKDDKPPIDLRCDGLDLTIDPTRLDLFPDAKDLFSVHLAD
;
A
#
# COMPACT_ATOMS: atom_id res chain seq x y z
N MET A 1 -94.39 8.75 -15.46
CA MET A 1 -93.10 8.45 -14.81
C MET A 1 -92.00 8.59 -15.85
N LYS A 2 -91.12 9.59 -15.74
CA LYS A 2 -89.99 9.76 -16.67
C LYS A 2 -88.73 9.88 -15.82
N ALA A 3 -88.07 8.75 -15.60
CA ALA A 3 -86.82 8.67 -14.87
C ALA A 3 -85.73 9.39 -15.69
N ARG A 4 -85.27 10.54 -15.20
CA ARG A 4 -84.02 11.14 -15.67
C ARG A 4 -82.90 10.28 -15.10
N ARG A 5 -82.20 9.54 -15.95
CA ARG A 5 -80.92 8.93 -15.60
C ARG A 5 -79.88 10.03 -15.61
N ASP A 6 -79.42 10.43 -14.43
CA ASP A 6 -78.13 11.10 -14.29
C ASP A 6 -77.05 10.11 -14.75
N LEU A 7 -76.50 10.36 -15.92
CA LEU A 7 -75.26 9.74 -16.37
C LEU A 7 -74.14 10.45 -15.60
N GLY A 8 -73.78 9.88 -14.45
CA GLY A 8 -72.63 10.29 -13.66
C GLY A 8 -71.39 10.33 -14.55
N SER A 9 -70.80 11.51 -14.66
CA SER A 9 -69.55 11.78 -15.35
C SER A 9 -68.38 11.14 -14.60
N ASP A 10 -68.14 9.85 -14.80
CA ASP A 10 -66.95 9.15 -14.28
C ASP A 10 -65.73 9.24 -15.22
N ALA A 11 -65.84 9.93 -16.34
CA ALA A 11 -64.74 10.12 -17.30
C ALA A 11 -63.90 11.35 -16.93
N GLY A 12 -63.09 11.27 -15.87
CA GLY A 12 -62.18 12.37 -15.55
C GLY A 12 -61.20 12.18 -14.39
N GLN A 13 -61.41 11.24 -13.46
CA GLN A 13 -60.54 11.11 -12.28
C GLN A 13 -59.33 10.19 -12.45
N ALA A 14 -59.37 9.21 -13.37
CA ALA A 14 -58.25 8.31 -13.59
C ALA A 14 -56.98 9.06 -14.04
N PHE A 15 -57.14 10.04 -14.94
CA PHE A 15 -56.03 10.81 -15.49
C PHE A 15 -55.29 11.66 -14.41
N PRO A 16 -55.98 12.44 -13.55
CA PRO A 16 -55.38 13.08 -12.39
C PRO A 16 -54.70 12.11 -11.42
N ILE A 17 -55.27 10.94 -11.16
CA ILE A 17 -54.69 9.93 -10.25
C ILE A 17 -53.37 9.39 -10.81
N TYR A 18 -53.31 9.09 -12.11
CA TYR A 18 -52.05 8.65 -12.73
C TYR A 18 -50.99 9.75 -12.72
N ILE A 19 -51.37 11.00 -13.01
CA ILE A 19 -50.44 12.13 -12.96
C ILE A 19 -49.88 12.31 -11.54
N THR A 20 -50.72 12.31 -10.50
CA THR A 20 -50.26 12.49 -9.12
C THR A 20 -49.42 11.30 -8.65
N ALA A 21 -49.78 10.07 -9.02
CA ALA A 21 -49.00 8.87 -8.73
C ALA A 21 -47.62 8.93 -9.40
N VAL A 22 -47.56 9.25 -10.70
CA VAL A 22 -46.29 9.38 -11.44
C VAL A 22 -45.45 10.53 -10.86
N ALA A 23 -46.04 11.69 -10.61
CA ALA A 23 -45.35 12.82 -10.00
C ALA A 23 -44.79 12.47 -8.61
N GLY A 24 -45.57 11.76 -7.79
CA GLY A 24 -45.13 11.28 -6.47
C GLY A 24 -43.97 10.28 -6.56
N LEU A 25 -44.03 9.32 -7.50
CA LEU A 25 -42.94 8.37 -7.73
C LEU A 25 -41.67 9.04 -8.27
N LEU A 26 -41.80 9.99 -9.19
CA LEU A 26 -40.66 10.76 -9.70
C LEU A 26 -40.03 11.63 -8.61
N PHE A 27 -40.86 12.25 -7.76
CA PHE A 27 -40.37 13.02 -6.61
C PHE A 27 -39.60 12.12 -5.63
N LEU A 28 -40.15 10.95 -5.30
CA LEU A 28 -39.48 9.96 -4.45
C LEU A 28 -38.15 9.50 -5.07
N ALA A 29 -38.13 9.23 -6.39
CA ALA A 29 -36.93 8.85 -7.11
C ALA A 29 -35.84 9.94 -7.05
N LEU A 30 -36.21 11.21 -7.26
CA LEU A 30 -35.29 12.34 -7.14
C LEU A 30 -34.77 12.52 -5.71
N ALA A 31 -35.64 12.36 -4.72
CA ALA A 31 -35.24 12.43 -3.31
C ALA A 31 -34.21 11.34 -2.97
N LEU A 32 -34.44 10.10 -3.40
CA LEU A 32 -33.50 9.00 -3.21
C LEU A 32 -32.18 9.21 -3.97
N PHE A 33 -32.24 9.77 -5.19
CA PHE A 33 -31.06 10.09 -5.98
C PHE A 33 -30.15 11.11 -5.28
N ALA A 34 -30.71 12.18 -4.72
CA ALA A 34 -29.94 13.19 -4.00
C ALA A 34 -29.21 12.60 -2.78
N VAL A 35 -29.86 11.68 -2.03
CA VAL A 35 -29.23 10.96 -0.92
C VAL A 35 -28.11 10.03 -1.42
N GLY A 36 -28.31 9.37 -2.56
CA GLY A 36 -27.31 8.51 -3.18
C GLY A 36 -26.02 9.23 -3.57
N GLN A 37 -26.11 10.48 -4.05
CA GLN A 37 -24.94 11.29 -4.39
C GLN A 37 -24.06 11.59 -3.16
N ALA A 38 -24.68 11.82 -2.00
CA ALA A 38 -23.94 12.03 -0.75
C ALA A 38 -23.19 10.78 -0.28
N GLY A 39 -23.82 9.62 -0.44
CA GLY A 39 -23.16 8.33 -0.21
C GLY A 39 -21.94 8.14 -1.13
N ALA A 40 -22.07 8.48 -2.41
CA ALA A 40 -20.97 8.36 -3.37
C ALA A 40 -19.77 9.25 -3.02
N THR A 41 -19.97 10.53 -2.67
CA THR A 41 -18.86 11.41 -2.25
C THR A 41 -18.20 10.93 -0.97
N ARG A 42 -18.98 10.46 0.02
CA ARG A 42 -18.43 9.95 1.27
C ARG A 42 -17.55 8.72 1.03
N ASN A 43 -18.04 7.77 0.23
CA ASN A 43 -17.27 6.57 -0.11
C ASN A 43 -16.04 6.90 -0.95
N GLY A 44 -16.15 7.85 -1.88
CA GLY A 44 -15.02 8.36 -2.65
C GLY A 44 -13.92 8.97 -1.77
N GLY A 45 -14.31 9.64 -0.68
CA GLY A 45 -13.36 10.13 0.33
C GLY A 45 -12.53 9.02 0.97
N GLN A 46 -13.16 7.89 1.36
CA GLN A 46 -12.44 6.75 1.91
C GLN A 46 -11.51 6.12 0.88
N THR A 47 -11.99 5.88 -0.34
CA THR A 47 -11.16 5.36 -1.43
C THR A 47 -9.95 6.26 -1.70
N ALA A 48 -10.12 7.58 -1.65
CA ALA A 48 -9.01 8.52 -1.80
C ALA A 48 -8.01 8.43 -0.65
N ALA A 49 -8.47 8.27 0.60
CA ALA A 49 -7.60 8.09 1.75
C ALA A 49 -6.80 6.77 1.65
N ASP A 50 -7.48 5.66 1.34
CA ASP A 50 -6.89 4.34 1.20
C ASP A 50 -5.81 4.33 0.11
N ALA A 51 -6.13 4.90 -1.06
CA ALA A 51 -5.21 5.02 -2.18
C ALA A 51 -3.98 5.87 -1.81
N ALA A 52 -4.19 7.00 -1.12
CA ALA A 52 -3.10 7.88 -0.70
C ALA A 52 -2.19 7.22 0.36
N ALA A 53 -2.77 6.54 1.35
CA ALA A 53 -2.01 5.82 2.37
C ALA A 53 -1.18 4.68 1.76
N LEU A 54 -1.80 3.86 0.90
CA LEU A 54 -1.10 2.79 0.18
C LEU A 54 0.01 3.34 -0.71
N ALA A 55 -0.22 4.46 -1.39
CA ALA A 55 0.78 5.07 -2.25
C ALA A 55 2.02 5.54 -1.47
N ALA A 56 1.85 6.15 -0.29
CA ALA A 56 2.98 6.50 0.57
C ALA A 56 3.74 5.25 1.05
N ALA A 57 3.02 4.24 1.51
CA ALA A 57 3.64 2.99 1.98
C ALA A 57 4.37 2.23 0.85
N GLN A 58 3.81 2.21 -0.36
CA GLN A 58 4.44 1.63 -1.54
C GLN A 58 5.69 2.39 -1.99
N ASP A 59 5.65 3.73 -1.96
CA ASP A 59 6.84 4.53 -2.26
C ASP A 59 7.96 4.25 -1.26
N TYR A 60 7.64 4.28 0.03
CA TYR A 60 8.62 3.99 1.08
C TYR A 60 9.21 2.59 0.92
N ARG A 61 8.38 1.59 0.61
CA ARG A 61 8.80 0.23 0.30
C ARG A 61 9.80 0.18 -0.86
N ASP A 62 9.51 0.91 -1.93
CA ASP A 62 10.36 0.94 -3.11
C ASP A 62 11.69 1.67 -2.82
N GLN A 63 11.68 2.69 -1.95
CA GLN A 63 12.89 3.35 -1.46
C GLN A 63 13.74 2.45 -0.55
N LEU A 64 13.11 1.67 0.34
CA LEU A 64 13.81 0.68 1.16
C LEU A 64 14.55 -0.34 0.29
N ARG A 65 13.89 -0.86 -0.77
CA ARG A 65 14.54 -1.77 -1.72
C ARG A 65 15.76 -1.12 -2.37
N LYS A 66 15.62 0.11 -2.87
CA LYS A 66 16.72 0.85 -3.51
C LYS A 66 17.89 1.04 -2.55
N GLY A 67 17.62 1.52 -1.34
CA GLY A 67 18.63 1.68 -0.31
C GLY A 67 19.30 0.36 0.06
N PHE A 68 18.54 -0.74 0.12
CA PHE A 68 19.09 -2.06 0.43
C PHE A 68 20.03 -2.56 -0.69
N LEU A 69 19.62 -2.42 -1.95
CA LEU A 69 20.45 -2.73 -3.11
C LEU A 69 21.74 -1.90 -3.09
N GLU A 70 21.65 -0.59 -2.86
CA GLU A 70 22.80 0.31 -2.76
C GLU A 70 23.73 -0.07 -1.60
N ALA A 71 23.17 -0.45 -0.45
CA ALA A 71 23.95 -0.86 0.71
C ALA A 71 24.76 -2.13 0.42
N ILE A 72 24.17 -3.12 -0.24
CA ILE A 72 24.88 -4.34 -0.67
C ILE A 72 25.96 -4.00 -1.70
N ALA A 73 25.62 -3.21 -2.72
CA ALA A 73 26.55 -2.77 -3.76
C ALA A 73 27.78 -2.07 -3.17
N ASN A 74 27.59 -1.26 -2.12
CA ASN A 74 28.66 -0.53 -1.44
C ASN A 74 29.31 -1.31 -0.29
N GLY A 75 28.75 -2.45 0.12
CA GLY A 75 29.24 -3.21 1.28
C GLY A 75 28.99 -2.50 2.61
N SER A 76 27.96 -1.64 2.69
CA SER A 76 27.57 -0.94 3.92
C SER A 76 26.56 -1.75 4.73
N VAL A 77 26.29 -1.31 5.96
CA VAL A 77 25.29 -1.94 6.84
C VAL A 77 23.89 -1.80 6.22
N TRP A 78 23.14 -2.91 6.21
CA TRP A 78 21.83 -2.99 5.57
C TRP A 78 20.71 -3.53 6.47
N ASP A 79 21.01 -4.02 7.67
CA ASP A 79 20.04 -4.68 8.55
C ASP A 79 18.81 -3.80 8.87
N ASP A 80 19.02 -2.51 9.12
CA ASP A 80 17.91 -1.58 9.34
C ASP A 80 17.00 -1.44 8.13
N LEU A 81 17.55 -1.46 6.92
CA LEU A 81 16.80 -1.38 5.67
C LEU A 81 15.93 -2.62 5.48
N LEU A 82 16.49 -3.81 5.73
CA LEU A 82 15.74 -5.06 5.70
C LEU A 82 14.59 -5.05 6.71
N ASN A 83 14.83 -4.45 7.88
CA ASN A 83 13.82 -4.29 8.92
C ASN A 83 12.84 -3.11 8.68
N GLY A 84 12.86 -2.50 7.50
CA GLY A 84 11.93 -1.44 7.10
C GLY A 84 12.19 -0.07 7.74
N ARG A 85 13.46 0.20 8.10
CA ARG A 85 13.95 1.43 8.75
C ARG A 85 15.14 2.00 7.98
N GLY A 86 15.74 3.07 8.49
CA GLY A 86 17.03 3.59 8.01
C GLY A 86 16.96 4.62 6.87
N ILE A 87 15.76 4.97 6.40
CA ILE A 87 15.55 6.05 5.42
C ILE A 87 14.48 7.04 5.88
N GLY A 88 14.58 8.28 5.39
CA GLY A 88 13.59 9.33 5.63
C GLY A 88 12.24 9.03 4.98
N THR A 89 11.19 9.69 5.45
CA THR A 89 9.79 9.45 5.03
C THR A 89 9.18 10.62 4.23
N GLY A 90 9.95 11.67 3.96
CA GLY A 90 9.47 12.92 3.32
C GLY A 90 8.85 12.68 1.95
N ASP A 91 9.57 11.99 1.07
CA ASP A 91 9.16 11.73 -0.32
C ASP A 91 7.86 10.91 -0.41
N ALA A 92 7.64 10.00 0.55
CA ALA A 92 6.44 9.16 0.60
C ALA A 92 5.16 9.98 0.80
N CYS A 93 5.21 11.05 1.59
CA CYS A 93 4.05 11.90 1.83
C CYS A 93 3.71 12.79 0.62
N GLU A 94 4.69 13.15 -0.20
CA GLU A 94 4.42 13.81 -1.49
C GLU A 94 3.67 12.86 -2.43
N ARG A 95 4.02 11.57 -2.42
CA ARG A 95 3.29 10.57 -3.21
C ARG A 95 1.85 10.37 -2.74
N ALA A 96 1.61 10.36 -1.43
CA ALA A 96 0.24 10.37 -0.89
C ALA A 96 -0.56 11.57 -1.40
N GLN A 97 0.05 12.77 -1.44
CA GLN A 97 -0.61 13.97 -1.93
C GLN A 97 -1.03 13.86 -3.39
N TRP A 98 -0.12 13.41 -4.24
CA TRP A 98 -0.42 13.23 -5.66
C TRP A 98 -1.57 12.22 -5.86
N PHE A 99 -1.56 11.10 -5.13
CA PHE A 99 -2.63 10.09 -5.22
C PHE A 99 -3.97 10.57 -4.66
N ALA A 100 -3.97 11.34 -3.57
CA ALA A 100 -5.20 11.94 -3.04
C ALA A 100 -5.85 12.85 -4.09
N GLN A 101 -5.06 13.68 -4.77
CA GLN A 101 -5.53 14.60 -5.80
C GLN A 101 -6.10 13.88 -7.01
N GLN A 102 -5.47 12.79 -7.45
CA GLN A 102 -6.02 11.93 -8.51
C GLN A 102 -7.37 11.33 -8.14
N ASN A 103 -7.62 11.10 -6.85
CA ASN A 103 -8.87 10.58 -6.32
C ASN A 103 -9.84 11.68 -5.85
N GLY A 104 -9.62 12.93 -6.28
CA GLY A 104 -10.54 14.05 -6.02
C GLY A 104 -10.59 14.47 -4.55
N ALA A 105 -9.49 14.31 -3.82
CA ALA A 105 -9.33 14.76 -2.45
C ALA A 105 -8.00 15.51 -2.27
N ASP A 106 -7.91 16.30 -1.21
CA ASP A 106 -6.67 16.97 -0.80
C ASP A 106 -6.32 16.55 0.62
N LEU A 107 -5.02 16.54 0.95
CA LEU A 107 -4.57 16.32 2.32
C LEU A 107 -5.12 17.45 3.20
N THR A 108 -5.57 17.08 4.41
CA THR A 108 -6.10 18.03 5.39
C THR A 108 -5.61 17.70 6.80
N GLY A 109 -5.68 18.66 7.71
CA GLY A 109 -5.22 18.47 9.09
C GLY A 109 -3.71 18.25 9.12
N LEU A 110 -3.26 17.14 9.71
CA LEU A 110 -1.84 16.74 9.70
C LEU A 110 -1.39 16.19 8.34
N GLY A 111 -2.31 15.99 7.40
CA GLY A 111 -2.02 15.49 6.06
C GLY A 111 -1.59 14.03 6.08
N CYS A 112 -0.31 13.79 5.80
CA CYS A 112 0.34 12.48 5.82
C CYS A 112 1.30 12.42 7.02
N VAL A 113 1.08 11.45 7.90
CA VAL A 113 1.83 11.29 9.15
C VAL A 113 2.54 9.93 9.15
N PRO A 114 3.88 9.92 9.06
CA PRO A 114 4.67 8.71 9.22
C PRO A 114 4.68 8.22 10.68
N GLY A 115 4.51 6.91 10.87
CA GLY A 115 4.78 6.18 12.10
C GLY A 115 5.99 5.26 11.92
N TYR A 116 6.65 4.86 13.02
CA TYR A 116 7.99 4.24 12.96
C TYR A 116 8.06 2.79 13.46
N LEU A 117 7.05 2.29 14.20
CA LEU A 117 7.07 0.96 14.82
C LEU A 117 5.67 0.30 14.84
N PRO A 118 5.27 -0.44 13.79
CA PRO A 118 5.96 -0.60 12.49
C PRO A 118 5.88 0.66 11.65
N THR A 119 6.72 0.75 10.60
CA THR A 119 6.68 1.87 9.67
C THR A 119 5.31 1.95 9.00
N SER A 120 4.66 3.10 9.11
CA SER A 120 3.29 3.28 8.63
C SER A 120 3.03 4.71 8.19
N PHE A 121 1.97 4.92 7.43
CA PHE A 121 1.57 6.22 6.91
C PHE A 121 0.08 6.42 7.14
N THR A 122 -0.27 7.32 8.05
CA THR A 122 -1.64 7.74 8.29
C THR A 122 -1.93 8.97 7.44
N VAL A 123 -2.86 8.86 6.50
CA VAL A 123 -3.24 9.94 5.60
C VAL A 123 -4.66 10.37 5.89
N THR A 124 -4.85 11.68 6.11
CA THR A 124 -6.17 12.29 6.26
C THR A 124 -6.44 13.19 5.07
N VAL A 125 -7.56 12.95 4.39
CA VAL A 125 -7.97 13.67 3.20
C VAL A 125 -9.33 14.32 3.37
N ARG A 126 -9.56 15.38 2.60
CA ARG A 126 -10.86 16.04 2.43
C ARG A 126 -11.25 16.01 0.96
N THR A 127 -12.46 15.59 0.64
CA THR A 127 -12.94 15.56 -0.75
C THR A 127 -13.00 16.96 -1.34
N GLN A 128 -12.55 17.13 -2.59
CA GLN A 128 -12.63 18.41 -3.30
C GLN A 128 -14.09 18.79 -3.59
N LYS A 129 -14.92 17.78 -3.91
CA LYS A 129 -16.35 17.96 -4.12
C LYS A 129 -17.10 17.88 -2.79
N PRO A 130 -18.15 18.70 -2.58
CA PRO A 130 -19.02 18.57 -1.43
C PRO A 130 -19.84 17.28 -1.51
N VAL A 131 -20.38 16.84 -0.37
CA VAL A 131 -21.28 15.68 -0.28
C VAL A 131 -22.60 15.88 -1.03
N GLY A 132 -22.84 17.08 -1.56
CA GLY A 132 -23.85 17.31 -2.59
C GLY A 132 -24.85 18.39 -2.21
N LYS A 133 -25.68 18.73 -3.20
CA LYS A 133 -26.81 19.64 -3.06
C LYS A 133 -28.01 18.84 -2.55
N THR A 134 -28.10 18.67 -1.24
CA THR A 134 -29.23 17.94 -0.65
C THR A 134 -30.41 18.91 -0.49
N VAL A 135 -31.63 18.39 -0.51
CA VAL A 135 -32.84 19.12 -0.08
C VAL A 135 -32.73 19.65 1.36
N ILE A 136 -31.81 19.08 2.14
CA ILE A 136 -31.44 19.53 3.48
C ILE A 136 -30.44 20.70 3.39
N PRO A 137 -30.83 21.90 3.87
CA PRO A 137 -29.97 23.08 3.87
C PRO A 137 -28.62 22.84 4.56
N GLY A 138 -27.55 23.44 4.01
CA GLY A 138 -26.22 23.44 4.63
C GLY A 138 -25.32 22.24 4.31
N THR A 139 -25.71 21.39 3.36
CA THR A 139 -24.88 20.28 2.83
C THR A 139 -24.03 20.68 1.62
N GLU A 140 -24.42 21.77 0.94
CA GLU A 140 -23.78 22.32 -0.27
C GLU A 140 -22.29 22.63 -0.09
N THR A 141 -21.87 22.94 1.14
CA THR A 141 -20.49 23.34 1.50
C THR A 141 -19.80 22.31 2.40
N LYS A 142 -20.45 21.18 2.69
CA LYS A 142 -19.87 20.12 3.53
C LYS A 142 -19.08 19.17 2.65
N HIS A 143 -17.83 18.95 3.02
CA HIS A 143 -16.94 17.99 2.37
C HIS A 143 -16.80 16.77 3.27
N ALA A 144 -16.54 15.61 2.67
CA ALA A 144 -16.23 14.42 3.42
C ALA A 144 -14.75 14.46 3.83
N THR A 145 -14.47 14.09 5.07
CA THR A 145 -13.12 13.81 5.56
C THR A 145 -13.01 12.32 5.80
N ALA A 146 -11.89 11.73 5.38
CA ALA A 146 -11.57 10.33 5.60
C ALA A 146 -10.12 10.19 6.01
N THR A 147 -9.84 9.13 6.76
CA THR A 147 -8.50 8.79 7.23
C THR A 147 -8.27 7.32 6.91
N ALA A 148 -7.06 7.02 6.45
CA ALA A 148 -6.59 5.66 6.24
C ALA A 148 -5.16 5.54 6.71
N LYS A 149 -4.77 4.34 7.10
CA LYS A 149 -3.40 4.02 7.50
C LYS A 149 -2.91 2.84 6.69
N ALA A 150 -1.69 2.93 6.18
CA ALA A 150 -1.01 1.82 5.53
C ALA A 150 0.28 1.49 6.28
N VAL A 151 0.58 0.20 6.43
CA VAL A 151 1.76 -0.32 7.13
C VAL A 151 2.69 -0.98 6.13
N VAL A 152 3.99 -0.76 6.30
CA VAL A 152 5.06 -1.47 5.59
C VAL A 152 5.63 -2.51 6.55
N THR A 153 5.56 -3.78 6.17
CA THR A 153 6.02 -4.90 7.02
C THR A 153 7.14 -5.68 6.33
N PRO A 154 8.32 -5.81 6.96
CA PRO A 154 9.37 -6.71 6.50
C PRO A 154 8.85 -8.15 6.36
N ARG A 155 9.18 -8.81 5.26
CA ARG A 155 8.90 -10.24 5.04
C ARG A 155 10.08 -11.13 5.36
N CYS A 156 11.27 -10.54 5.40
CA CYS A 156 12.53 -11.25 5.46
C CYS A 156 13.28 -11.00 6.76
N THR A 157 14.00 -12.02 7.23
CA THR A 157 14.99 -11.92 8.30
C THR A 157 16.32 -12.45 7.81
N ALA A 158 17.44 -11.89 8.28
CA ALA A 158 18.76 -12.46 8.02
C ALA A 158 18.87 -13.84 8.69
N GLU A 159 19.28 -14.87 7.94
CA GLU A 159 19.58 -16.18 8.52
C GLU A 159 20.92 -16.06 9.29
N PRO A 160 21.03 -16.57 10.53
CA PRO A 160 22.34 -16.77 11.13
C PRO A 160 23.16 -17.72 10.24
N PRO A 161 24.49 -17.55 10.10
CA PRO A 161 25.29 -18.48 9.32
C PRO A 161 25.06 -19.91 9.83
N ALA A 162 24.85 -20.85 8.90
CA ALA A 162 24.67 -22.25 9.26
C ALA A 162 25.81 -22.70 10.20
N PRO A 163 25.52 -23.43 11.29
CA PRO A 163 26.58 -23.94 12.14
C PRO A 163 27.53 -24.77 11.26
N PRO A 164 28.85 -24.65 11.43
CA PRO A 164 29.80 -25.38 10.60
C PRO A 164 29.46 -26.87 10.67
N THR A 165 29.14 -27.46 9.52
CA THR A 165 29.01 -28.90 9.39
C THR A 165 30.34 -29.51 9.80
N LYS A 166 30.37 -30.09 11.00
CA LYS A 166 31.52 -30.86 11.46
C LYS A 166 31.71 -32.01 10.45
N GLY A 167 32.76 -31.91 9.63
CA GLY A 167 33.14 -32.97 8.70
C GLY A 167 33.36 -34.29 9.47
N PRO A 168 33.33 -35.44 8.77
CA PRO A 168 33.57 -36.73 9.41
C PRO A 168 34.91 -36.71 10.14
N ASP A 169 34.89 -37.16 11.40
CA ASP A 169 36.06 -37.42 12.23
C ASP A 169 36.87 -38.56 11.56
N ASP A 170 37.84 -38.22 10.71
CA ASP A 170 38.77 -39.20 10.15
C ASP A 170 39.85 -39.52 11.19
N GLY A 171 39.62 -40.62 11.90
CA GLY A 171 40.60 -41.22 12.78
C GLY A 171 41.85 -41.67 12.04
N GLN A 172 42.98 -41.06 12.43
CA GLN A 172 44.25 -41.72 12.79
C GLN A 172 45.18 -42.23 11.67
N GLY A 173 46.41 -41.68 11.66
CA GLY A 173 47.62 -42.49 11.43
C GLY A 173 48.83 -41.82 10.77
N GLY A 174 49.92 -41.64 11.54
CA GLY A 174 51.29 -41.94 11.08
C GLY A 174 52.11 -40.79 10.48
N GLY A 175 53.22 -40.44 11.15
CA GLY A 175 54.12 -39.37 10.75
C GLY A 175 55.13 -39.69 9.64
N GLY A 176 55.89 -38.67 9.25
CA GLY A 176 57.01 -38.76 8.31
C GLY A 176 57.63 -37.39 8.02
N ASP A 177 58.95 -37.32 8.15
CA ASP A 177 59.85 -36.16 8.14
C ASP A 177 60.16 -35.58 6.72
N GLY A 178 60.53 -34.30 6.68
CA GLY A 178 61.51 -33.70 5.76
C GLY A 178 61.13 -33.42 4.29
N GLY A 179 61.24 -32.15 3.87
CA GLY A 179 61.40 -31.82 2.45
C GLY A 179 61.06 -30.38 2.04
N LYS A 180 62.11 -29.58 1.82
CA LYS A 180 62.12 -28.21 1.28
C LYS A 180 61.89 -28.22 -0.25
N GLY A 181 61.14 -27.25 -0.79
CA GLY A 181 61.06 -27.04 -2.24
C GLY A 181 60.12 -25.91 -2.65
N ASP A 182 60.68 -24.91 -3.31
CA ASP A 182 60.09 -23.64 -3.76
C ASP A 182 59.06 -23.78 -4.89
N GLY A 183 58.16 -22.79 -5.01
CA GLY A 183 57.22 -22.58 -6.13
C GLY A 183 56.25 -21.44 -5.78
N ASP A 184 56.58 -20.20 -6.08
CA ASP A 184 56.38 -19.52 -7.37
C ASP A 184 54.92 -19.11 -7.62
N ASP A 185 54.73 -17.79 -7.57
CA ASP A 185 53.74 -16.96 -8.25
C ASP A 185 52.29 -17.48 -8.41
N GLY A 186 51.47 -17.07 -7.45
CA GLY A 186 50.04 -16.86 -7.66
C GLY A 186 49.67 -15.48 -7.11
N LYS A 187 49.77 -14.44 -7.93
CA LYS A 187 49.07 -13.17 -7.70
C LYS A 187 47.58 -13.48 -7.64
N ASP A 188 47.06 -13.56 -6.43
CA ASP A 188 45.63 -13.59 -6.19
C ASP A 188 45.12 -12.18 -6.46
N ASP A 189 44.68 -11.96 -7.70
CA ASP A 189 44.04 -10.73 -8.14
C ASP A 189 42.66 -10.65 -7.47
N GLY A 190 42.66 -10.24 -6.20
CA GLY A 190 41.49 -10.11 -5.33
C GLY A 190 40.42 -9.21 -5.95
N LYS A 191 39.54 -9.81 -6.76
CA LYS A 191 38.28 -9.22 -7.19
C LYS A 191 37.22 -9.58 -6.17
N ASP A 192 36.94 -8.64 -5.28
CA ASP A 192 35.60 -8.36 -4.76
C ASP A 192 34.66 -9.56 -4.47
N ASP A 193 35.14 -10.63 -3.84
CA ASP A 193 34.30 -11.74 -3.40
C ASP A 193 33.52 -11.36 -2.13
N LYS A 194 32.50 -10.50 -2.29
CA LYS A 194 31.52 -10.28 -1.23
C LYS A 194 30.68 -11.56 -1.08
N PRO A 195 30.59 -12.16 0.12
CA PRO A 195 29.86 -13.40 0.30
C PRO A 195 28.36 -13.22 0.01
N PRO A 196 27.67 -14.26 -0.50
CA PRO A 196 26.23 -14.24 -0.64
C PRO A 196 25.52 -13.95 0.68
N ILE A 197 24.39 -13.28 0.60
CA ILE A 197 23.54 -12.95 1.76
C ILE A 197 22.34 -13.88 1.73
N ASP A 198 22.20 -14.71 2.76
CA ASP A 198 21.06 -15.62 2.91
C ASP A 198 19.98 -14.99 3.80
N LEU A 199 18.79 -14.89 3.25
CA LEU A 199 17.61 -14.36 3.91
C LEU A 199 16.52 -15.42 3.98
N ARG A 200 15.70 -15.36 5.03
CA ARG A 200 14.47 -16.14 5.14
C ARG A 200 13.26 -15.25 5.02
N CYS A 201 12.53 -15.38 3.93
CA CYS A 201 11.39 -14.55 3.58
C CYS A 201 10.10 -15.38 3.60
N ASP A 202 9.21 -15.11 4.57
CA ASP A 202 7.98 -15.89 4.79
C ASP A 202 8.19 -17.42 4.82
N GLY A 203 9.34 -17.85 5.36
CA GLY A 203 9.71 -19.26 5.48
C GLY A 203 10.41 -19.87 4.26
N LEU A 204 10.61 -19.11 3.18
CA LEU A 204 11.38 -19.50 2.00
C LEU A 204 12.80 -18.91 2.05
N ASP A 205 13.78 -19.68 1.61
CA ASP A 205 15.18 -19.25 1.54
C ASP A 205 15.40 -18.40 0.29
N LEU A 206 16.06 -17.25 0.46
CA LEU A 206 16.36 -16.27 -0.57
C LEU A 206 17.82 -15.87 -0.46
N THR A 207 18.63 -16.26 -1.44
CA THR A 207 20.05 -15.88 -1.51
C THR A 207 20.22 -14.69 -2.43
N ILE A 208 20.88 -13.64 -1.93
CA ILE A 208 21.28 -12.46 -2.71
C ILE A 208 22.76 -12.57 -3.02
N ASP A 209 23.09 -12.54 -4.31
CA ASP A 209 24.47 -12.49 -4.81
C ASP A 209 24.89 -11.02 -5.02
N PRO A 210 25.83 -10.48 -4.21
CA PRO A 210 26.29 -9.09 -4.34
C PRO A 210 26.99 -8.79 -5.69
N THR A 211 27.44 -9.82 -6.41
CA THR A 211 28.08 -9.68 -7.72
C THR A 211 27.07 -9.69 -8.88
N ARG A 212 25.82 -10.10 -8.61
CA ARG A 212 24.72 -10.23 -9.58
C ARG A 212 23.50 -9.41 -9.18
N LEU A 213 23.68 -8.09 -9.11
CA LEU A 213 22.61 -7.14 -8.76
C LEU A 213 21.47 -7.08 -9.79
N ASP A 214 21.66 -7.64 -11.00
CA ASP A 214 20.60 -7.81 -11.99
C ASP A 214 19.51 -8.80 -11.55
N LEU A 215 19.83 -9.69 -10.60
CA LEU A 215 18.91 -10.68 -10.03
C LEU A 215 18.31 -10.23 -8.70
N PHE A 216 18.47 -8.96 -8.31
CA PHE A 216 18.05 -8.48 -7.00
C PHE A 216 16.51 -8.57 -6.80
N PRO A 217 16.03 -9.10 -5.67
CA PRO A 217 14.59 -9.35 -5.42
C PRO A 217 13.72 -8.11 -5.54
N ASP A 218 12.43 -8.29 -5.90
CA ASP A 218 11.50 -7.18 -5.97
C ASP A 218 11.15 -6.60 -4.60
N ALA A 219 10.72 -5.33 -4.56
CA ALA A 219 10.31 -4.68 -3.31
C ALA A 219 9.19 -5.46 -2.59
N LYS A 220 8.29 -6.08 -3.37
CA LYS A 220 7.20 -6.94 -2.86
C LYS A 220 7.69 -8.26 -2.27
N ASP A 221 8.86 -8.74 -2.67
CA ASP A 221 9.44 -10.00 -2.17
C ASP A 221 10.07 -9.78 -0.80
N LEU A 222 10.57 -8.56 -0.55
CA LEU A 222 11.21 -8.16 0.69
C LEU A 222 10.23 -7.56 1.72
N PHE A 223 9.17 -6.90 1.25
CA PHE A 223 8.27 -6.12 2.09
C PHE A 223 6.81 -6.26 1.62
N SER A 224 5.89 -6.34 2.57
CA SER A 224 4.45 -6.26 2.31
C SER A 224 3.92 -4.87 2.67
N VAL A 225 2.86 -4.46 1.96
CA VAL A 225 2.12 -3.23 2.23
C VAL A 225 0.65 -3.56 2.33
N HIS A 226 -0.01 -3.11 3.41
CA HIS A 226 -1.42 -3.33 3.64
C HIS A 226 -2.05 -2.17 4.40
N LEU A 227 -3.37 -2.01 4.26
CA LEU A 227 -4.13 -1.08 5.09
C LEU A 227 -4.24 -1.63 6.51
N ALA A 228 -4.23 -0.72 7.48
CA ALA A 228 -4.46 -1.00 8.89
C ALA A 228 -5.50 -0.03 9.44
N ASP A 229 -6.17 -0.46 10.50
CA ASP A 229 -7.16 0.33 11.22
C ASP A 229 -6.52 1.38 12.15
#